data_AF-A0A078I969-F1
#
_entry.id   AF-A0A078I969-F1
#
_cell.length_a   1.000
_cell.length_b   1.000
_cell.length_c   1.000
_cell.angle_alpha   90.00
_cell.angle_beta   90.00
_cell.angle_gamma   90.00
#
_symmetry.space_group_name_H-M   'P 1'
#
loop_
_entity.id
_entity.type
_entity.pdbx_description
1 polymer ?
#
loop_
_entity_poly.entity_id
_entity_poly.type
_entity_poly.pdbx_seq_one_letter_code
_entity_poly.pdbx_strand_id
1 'polypeptide(L)'
;MDEHEPDNLSSLPLELLLYIISFLPFESARLIPFVSTRCRSVWSQALVFAHIHNGSIEDVSHALSSFIHNFNEHDPSKNTRKMELHFDKSTFVSTIIAPHNVMHMNFFSNGSKNEKSYCWRIEIKDQIPRRVERSGFLVKTLCLDSVDSLTHEVVSSMVLDCSLLENLKICGCKGLTSLTIDSPTKLVHLSILDCPKMRYLDIRSPKLKTLHYQGFLPSIKIHEHFNLTNAIFNVRQGPRYALDIGPLLLIIKNSQSLALCRWMFEELIKPSISSSWTSFQFYKLHELRWIDNSMKQENINSLISFLKLCPSIERIFITMDLNTYSSKEDIIDLFKHARTLKNLKLLKLEGSKREDDKNQLIVALQEIVNIDQPLLILF
;
A
#
# COMPACT_ATOMS: atom_id res chain seq x y z
N MET A 1 -1.71 -40.29 21.51
CA MET A 1 -1.68 -40.70 20.10
C MET A 1 -2.64 -39.75 19.42
N ASP A 2 -2.12 -38.63 18.93
CA ASP A 2 -2.95 -37.58 18.36
C ASP A 2 -3.53 -38.11 17.04
N GLU A 3 -4.86 -38.22 16.99
CA GLU A 3 -5.59 -38.50 15.77
C GLU A 3 -5.35 -37.34 14.81
N HIS A 4 -4.44 -37.53 13.86
CA HIS A 4 -4.32 -36.64 12.71
C HIS A 4 -5.65 -36.70 11.94
N GLU A 5 -6.39 -35.59 11.92
CA GLU A 5 -7.51 -35.40 11.00
C GLU A 5 -7.08 -35.81 9.58
N PRO A 6 -7.89 -36.59 8.85
CA PRO A 6 -7.54 -37.01 7.51
C PRO A 6 -7.40 -35.78 6.60
N ASP A 7 -6.26 -35.66 5.93
CA ASP A 7 -5.99 -34.63 4.92
C ASP A 7 -6.86 -34.89 3.67
N ASN A 8 -8.13 -34.51 3.78
CA ASN A 8 -9.12 -34.68 2.72
C ASN A 8 -8.75 -33.85 1.48
N LEU A 9 -8.04 -32.73 1.65
CA LEU A 9 -7.57 -31.92 0.53
C LEU A 9 -6.58 -32.71 -0.34
N SER A 10 -5.66 -33.46 0.28
CA SER A 10 -4.71 -34.27 -0.47
C SER A 10 -5.31 -35.53 -1.11
N SER A 11 -6.61 -35.81 -0.94
CA SER A 11 -7.32 -36.87 -1.67
C SER A 11 -7.89 -36.41 -3.01
N LEU A 12 -8.07 -35.09 -3.21
CA LEU A 12 -8.72 -34.53 -4.39
C LEU A 12 -7.89 -34.75 -5.68
N PRO A 13 -8.52 -34.95 -6.84
CA PRO A 13 -7.87 -34.89 -8.16
C PRO A 13 -7.05 -33.61 -8.37
N LEU A 14 -5.99 -33.70 -9.18
CA LEU A 14 -5.07 -32.58 -9.44
C LEU A 14 -5.80 -31.36 -10.00
N GLU A 15 -6.76 -31.59 -10.89
CA GLU A 15 -7.54 -30.57 -11.57
C GLU A 15 -8.41 -29.80 -10.58
N LEU A 16 -9.02 -30.50 -9.62
CA LEU A 16 -9.83 -29.87 -8.57
C LEU A 16 -8.96 -29.10 -7.57
N LEU A 17 -7.76 -29.60 -7.25
CA LEU A 17 -6.81 -28.87 -6.42
C LEU A 17 -6.34 -27.58 -7.10
N LEU A 18 -5.98 -27.63 -8.38
CA LEU A 18 -5.60 -26.46 -9.17
C LEU A 18 -6.75 -25.45 -9.28
N TYR A 19 -7.99 -25.94 -9.44
CA TYR A 19 -9.19 -25.12 -9.46
C TYR A 19 -9.44 -24.46 -8.09
N ILE A 20 -9.35 -25.18 -6.97
CA ILE A 20 -9.50 -24.59 -5.63
C ILE A 20 -8.46 -23.49 -5.40
N ILE A 21 -7.19 -23.76 -5.74
CA ILE A 21 -6.11 -22.78 -5.63
C ILE A 21 -6.38 -21.53 -6.47
N SER A 22 -7.04 -21.68 -7.64
CA SER A 22 -7.40 -20.54 -8.49
C SER A 22 -8.49 -19.64 -7.92
N PHE A 23 -9.20 -20.04 -6.86
CA PHE A 23 -10.17 -19.16 -6.19
C PHE A 23 -9.60 -18.51 -4.93
N LEU A 24 -8.40 -18.89 -4.51
CA LEU A 24 -7.82 -18.34 -3.29
C LEU A 24 -7.28 -16.93 -3.56
N PRO A 25 -7.56 -15.97 -2.65
CA PRO A 25 -6.83 -14.71 -2.62
C PRO A 25 -5.33 -14.98 -2.56
N PHE A 26 -4.53 -14.15 -3.21
CA PHE A 26 -3.08 -14.35 -3.32
C PHE A 26 -2.40 -14.64 -1.97
N GLU A 27 -2.72 -13.87 -0.92
CA GLU A 27 -2.14 -14.05 0.41
C GLU A 27 -2.42 -15.43 1.00
N SER A 28 -3.59 -16.01 0.70
CA SER A 28 -3.94 -17.38 1.09
C SER A 28 -3.31 -18.41 0.16
N ALA A 29 -3.28 -18.15 -1.15
CA ALA A 29 -2.73 -19.06 -2.15
C ALA A 29 -1.23 -19.35 -1.90
N ARG A 30 -0.45 -18.35 -1.47
CA ARG A 30 0.97 -18.52 -1.10
C ARG A 30 1.20 -19.46 0.07
N LEU A 31 0.19 -19.68 0.91
CA LEU A 31 0.27 -20.54 2.08
C LEU A 31 -0.04 -22.00 1.75
N ILE A 32 -0.67 -22.26 0.60
CA ILE A 32 -1.05 -23.61 0.16
C ILE A 32 0.10 -24.63 0.16
N PRO A 33 1.35 -24.28 -0.22
CA PRO A 33 2.48 -25.20 -0.14
C PRO A 33 2.82 -25.70 1.28
N PHE A 34 2.28 -25.05 2.31
CA PHE A 34 2.46 -25.43 3.71
C PHE A 34 1.29 -26.26 4.26
N VAL A 35 0.16 -26.33 3.55
CA VAL A 35 -1.04 -27.06 3.98
C VAL A 35 -0.83 -28.57 3.92
N SER A 36 -0.22 -29.08 2.84
CA SER A 36 0.14 -30.50 2.74
C SER A 36 1.27 -30.74 1.75
N THR A 37 1.89 -31.92 1.82
CA THR A 37 2.93 -32.37 0.87
C THR A 37 2.41 -32.45 -0.56
N ARG A 38 1.14 -32.85 -0.76
CA ARG A 38 0.50 -32.86 -2.07
C ARG A 38 0.32 -31.44 -2.61
N CYS A 39 -0.21 -30.52 -1.80
CA CYS A 39 -0.34 -29.11 -2.19
C CYS A 39 1.01 -28.48 -2.54
N ARG A 40 2.06 -28.80 -1.76
CA ARG A 40 3.44 -28.42 -2.08
C ARG A 40 3.89 -28.97 -3.43
N SER A 41 3.64 -30.25 -3.69
CA SER A 41 3.99 -30.90 -4.96
C SER A 41 3.28 -30.21 -6.13
N VAL A 42 1.97 -29.98 -6.04
CA VAL A 42 1.18 -29.27 -7.07
C VAL A 42 1.73 -27.86 -7.32
N TRP A 43 2.05 -27.13 -6.26
CA TRP A 43 2.65 -25.79 -6.38
C TRP A 43 4.07 -25.83 -6.98
N SER A 44 4.83 -26.89 -6.73
CA SER A 44 6.18 -27.08 -7.26
C SER A 44 6.25 -27.67 -8.67
N GLN A 45 5.22 -28.40 -9.11
CA GLN A 45 5.10 -28.85 -10.52
C GLN A 45 4.97 -27.66 -11.47
N ALA A 46 4.44 -26.57 -10.94
CA ALA A 46 4.30 -25.29 -11.62
C ALA A 46 5.57 -24.42 -11.54
N LEU A 47 6.75 -24.95 -11.23
CA LEU A 47 8.03 -24.21 -11.21
C LEU A 47 8.76 -24.35 -12.54
N VAL A 48 8.87 -23.25 -13.29
CA VAL A 48 9.83 -23.16 -14.39
C VAL A 48 11.13 -22.58 -13.85
N PHE A 49 12.21 -23.36 -13.95
CA PHE A 49 13.57 -22.86 -13.74
C PHE A 49 14.12 -22.41 -15.09
N ALA A 50 14.41 -21.12 -15.24
CA ALA A 50 15.24 -20.65 -16.33
C ALA A 50 16.59 -20.22 -15.77
N HIS A 51 17.66 -20.87 -16.25
CA HIS A 51 19.02 -20.45 -15.98
C HIS A 51 19.44 -19.50 -17.09
N ILE A 52 19.75 -18.26 -16.73
CA ILE A 52 20.18 -17.26 -17.69
C ILE A 52 21.71 -17.23 -17.67
N HIS A 53 22.33 -17.76 -18.72
CA HIS A 53 23.77 -17.59 -18.93
C HIS A 53 24.01 -16.16 -19.46
N ASN A 54 24.89 -15.39 -18.80
CA ASN A 54 25.18 -13.96 -19.01
C ASN A 54 24.18 -12.91 -18.49
N GLY A 55 23.01 -13.29 -17.97
CA GLY A 55 22.14 -12.40 -17.18
C GLY A 55 21.70 -11.09 -17.85
N SER A 56 21.55 -11.06 -19.18
CA SER A 56 21.16 -9.82 -19.86
C SER A 56 19.71 -9.43 -19.53
N ILE A 57 19.41 -8.13 -19.58
CA ILE A 57 18.07 -7.57 -19.35
C ILE A 57 17.04 -8.18 -20.32
N GLU A 58 17.47 -8.44 -21.56
CA GLU A 58 16.63 -8.98 -22.63
C GLU A 58 16.23 -10.43 -22.35
N ASP A 59 17.14 -11.24 -21.81
CA ASP A 59 16.85 -12.64 -21.46
C ASP A 59 15.80 -12.74 -20.35
N VAL A 60 15.88 -11.86 -19.36
CA VAL A 60 14.90 -11.80 -18.26
C VAL A 60 13.53 -11.40 -18.78
N SER A 61 13.47 -10.33 -19.58
CA SER A 61 12.23 -9.85 -20.17
C SER A 61 11.59 -10.91 -21.09
N HIS A 62 12.40 -11.60 -21.90
CA HIS A 62 11.94 -12.67 -22.78
C HIS A 62 11.39 -13.87 -22.00
N ALA A 63 12.09 -14.31 -20.95
CA ALA A 63 11.64 -15.42 -20.12
C ALA A 63 10.31 -15.08 -19.40
N LEU A 64 10.18 -13.85 -18.89
CA LEU A 64 8.95 -13.38 -18.23
C LEU A 64 7.79 -13.23 -19.22
N SER A 65 8.04 -12.67 -20.40
CA SER A 65 7.03 -12.56 -21.46
C SER A 65 6.52 -13.94 -21.89
N SER A 66 7.44 -14.90 -22.08
CA SER A 66 7.10 -16.28 -22.41
C SER A 66 6.29 -16.95 -21.28
N PHE A 67 6.66 -16.71 -20.03
CA PHE A 67 5.95 -17.24 -18.87
C PHE A 67 4.52 -16.72 -18.77
N ILE A 68 4.33 -15.41 -18.93
CA ILE A 68 3.00 -14.75 -18.94
C ILE A 68 2.16 -15.26 -20.10
N HIS A 69 2.73 -15.35 -21.30
CA HIS A 69 2.00 -15.79 -22.50
C HIS A 69 1.53 -17.25 -22.39
N ASN A 70 2.32 -18.10 -21.74
CA ASN A 70 1.98 -19.50 -21.53
C ASN A 70 0.97 -19.72 -20.41
N PHE A 71 0.62 -18.70 -19.62
CA PHE A 71 -0.36 -18.85 -18.55
C PHE A 71 -1.80 -18.79 -19.07
N ASN A 72 -2.59 -19.80 -18.74
CA ASN A 72 -4.03 -19.84 -19.02
C ASN A 72 -4.79 -20.46 -17.84
N GLU A 73 -5.61 -19.64 -17.18
CA GLU A 73 -6.40 -20.04 -16.00
C GLU A 73 -7.35 -21.22 -16.28
N HIS A 74 -7.85 -21.33 -17.51
CA HIS A 74 -8.83 -22.34 -17.91
C HIS A 74 -8.22 -23.64 -18.44
N ASP A 75 -6.90 -23.70 -18.59
CA ASP A 75 -6.18 -24.88 -19.08
C ASP A 75 -5.19 -25.37 -18.02
N PRO A 76 -5.50 -26.47 -17.29
CA PRO A 76 -4.60 -27.06 -16.30
C PRO A 76 -3.19 -27.35 -16.79
N SER A 77 -2.99 -27.62 -18.10
CA SER A 77 -1.67 -27.87 -18.68
C SER A 77 -0.83 -26.61 -18.87
N LYS A 78 -1.47 -25.43 -18.80
CA LYS A 78 -0.90 -24.09 -18.96
C LYS A 78 -1.08 -23.23 -17.69
N ASN A 79 -1.27 -23.87 -16.55
CA ASN A 79 -1.52 -23.22 -15.26
C ASN A 79 -0.26 -23.11 -14.39
N THR A 80 0.91 -22.98 -15.02
CA THR A 80 2.17 -22.75 -14.32
C THR A 80 2.15 -21.40 -13.61
N ARG A 81 1.97 -21.42 -12.29
CA ARG A 81 1.81 -20.21 -11.46
C ARG A 81 3.10 -19.64 -10.93
N LYS A 82 4.24 -20.35 -11.00
CA LYS A 82 5.51 -19.87 -10.43
C LYS A 82 6.67 -20.03 -11.42
N MET A 83 7.51 -19.02 -11.49
CA MET A 83 8.76 -19.10 -12.23
C MET A 83 9.89 -18.59 -11.35
N GLU A 84 11.02 -19.30 -11.39
CA GLU A 84 12.27 -18.84 -10.79
C GLU A 84 13.33 -18.66 -11.87
N LEU A 85 13.79 -17.42 -12.00
CA LEU A 85 14.89 -17.05 -12.89
C LEU A 85 16.15 -16.90 -12.06
N HIS A 86 17.09 -17.84 -12.23
CA HIS A 86 18.33 -17.87 -11.47
C HIS A 86 19.46 -17.23 -12.29
N PHE A 87 20.07 -16.18 -11.75
CA PHE A 87 21.24 -15.51 -12.34
C PHE A 87 22.54 -16.12 -11.83
N ASP A 88 22.58 -16.44 -10.54
CA ASP A 88 23.66 -17.15 -9.87
C ASP A 88 23.08 -17.90 -8.66
N LYS A 89 23.94 -18.56 -7.86
CA LYS A 89 23.49 -19.36 -6.70
C LYS A 89 22.82 -18.55 -5.59
N SER A 90 22.97 -17.23 -5.60
CA SER A 90 22.57 -16.29 -4.56
C SER A 90 21.62 -15.18 -5.03
N THR A 91 21.39 -15.09 -6.34
CA THR A 91 20.57 -14.04 -6.97
C THR A 91 19.56 -14.68 -7.91
N PHE A 92 18.27 -14.46 -7.63
CA PHE A 92 17.19 -14.97 -8.46
C PHE A 92 15.92 -14.11 -8.36
N VAL A 93 15.07 -14.17 -9.38
CA VAL A 93 13.73 -13.58 -9.37
C VAL A 93 12.71 -14.69 -9.23
N SER A 94 11.86 -14.59 -8.22
CA SER A 94 10.67 -15.44 -8.08
C SER A 94 9.45 -14.67 -8.56
N THR A 95 8.77 -15.19 -9.58
CA THR A 95 7.55 -14.61 -10.11
C THR A 95 6.39 -15.55 -9.86
N ILE A 96 5.29 -15.03 -9.33
CA ILE A 96 4.05 -15.77 -9.10
C ILE A 96 2.92 -15.09 -9.87
N ILE A 97 2.20 -15.86 -10.67
CA ILE A 97 0.93 -15.47 -11.28
C ILE A 97 -0.20 -16.03 -10.42
N ALA A 98 -1.09 -15.15 -10.02
CA ALA A 98 -2.22 -15.45 -9.15
C ALA A 98 -3.55 -15.07 -9.83
N PRO A 99 -4.66 -15.62 -9.30
CA PRO A 99 -6.00 -15.29 -9.79
C PRO A 99 -6.27 -13.78 -9.83
N HIS A 100 -7.25 -13.39 -10.63
CA HIS A 100 -7.62 -11.98 -10.81
C HIS A 100 -6.49 -11.10 -11.35
N ASN A 101 -5.67 -11.65 -12.25
CA ASN A 101 -4.68 -10.88 -12.99
C ASN A 101 -3.59 -10.25 -12.11
N VAL A 102 -3.24 -10.93 -11.02
CA VAL A 102 -2.21 -10.50 -10.07
C VAL A 102 -0.87 -11.16 -10.40
N MET A 103 0.16 -10.36 -10.58
CA MET A 103 1.54 -10.81 -10.75
C MET A 103 2.37 -10.30 -9.59
N HIS A 104 3.10 -11.20 -8.93
CA HIS A 104 3.99 -10.87 -7.82
C HIS A 104 5.41 -11.28 -8.15
N MET A 105 6.33 -10.33 -8.10
CA MET A 105 7.74 -10.55 -8.36
C MET A 105 8.54 -10.23 -7.10
N ASN A 106 9.42 -11.14 -6.71
CA ASN A 106 10.33 -10.95 -5.59
C ASN A 106 11.77 -11.15 -6.07
N PHE A 107 12.57 -10.12 -5.88
CA PHE A 107 13.96 -10.05 -6.30
C PHE A 107 14.86 -10.40 -5.11
N PHE A 108 15.48 -11.57 -5.17
CA PHE A 108 16.38 -12.04 -4.14
C PHE A 108 17.82 -11.76 -4.54
N SER A 109 18.57 -11.15 -3.63
CA SER A 109 20.01 -10.96 -3.75
C SER A 109 20.64 -11.12 -2.38
N ASN A 110 21.49 -12.14 -2.21
CA ASN A 110 22.15 -12.42 -0.93
C ASN A 110 23.46 -11.63 -0.73
N GLY A 111 23.70 -10.58 -1.54
CA GLY A 111 24.92 -9.79 -1.49
C GLY A 111 24.97 -8.85 -0.29
N SER A 112 25.87 -9.08 0.67
CA SER A 112 26.10 -8.25 1.86
C SER A 112 26.73 -6.86 1.58
N LYS A 113 26.62 -6.33 0.36
CA LYS A 113 27.21 -5.03 0.01
C LYS A 113 26.14 -3.95 0.19
N ASN A 114 26.51 -2.86 0.86
CA ASN A 114 25.70 -1.64 1.01
C ASN A 114 24.85 -1.41 -0.24
N GLU A 115 23.52 -1.55 -0.08
CA GLU A 115 22.61 -1.44 -1.23
C GLU A 115 22.81 -0.10 -1.91
N LYS A 116 23.21 -0.15 -3.18
CA LYS A 116 23.46 1.05 -3.99
C LYS A 116 22.17 1.84 -4.08
N SER A 117 22.27 3.13 -3.81
CA SER A 117 21.14 4.05 -4.00
C SER A 117 20.80 4.15 -5.49
N TYR A 118 19.51 4.17 -5.81
CA TYR A 118 19.06 4.35 -7.19
C TYR A 118 17.79 5.19 -7.27
N CYS A 119 17.54 5.72 -8.46
CA CYS A 119 16.35 6.46 -8.84
C CYS A 119 15.59 5.61 -9.85
N TRP A 120 14.28 5.51 -9.70
CA TRP A 120 13.47 4.61 -10.51
C TRP A 120 12.33 5.36 -11.16
N ARG A 121 12.14 5.15 -12.47
CA ARG A 121 11.00 5.64 -13.22
C ARG A 121 10.18 4.46 -13.74
N ILE A 122 8.88 4.52 -13.50
CA ILE A 122 7.90 3.57 -14.01
C ILE A 122 6.93 4.35 -14.90
N GLU A 123 6.87 3.96 -16.17
CA GLU A 123 5.96 4.52 -17.15
C GLU A 123 4.92 3.46 -17.51
N ILE A 124 3.64 3.83 -17.45
CA ILE A 124 2.51 2.95 -17.79
C ILE A 124 1.85 3.54 -19.04
N LYS A 125 2.08 2.91 -20.19
CA LYS A 125 1.64 3.43 -21.48
C LYS A 125 0.15 3.24 -21.73
N ASP A 126 -0.45 4.22 -22.39
CA ASP A 126 -1.78 4.16 -22.98
C ASP A 126 -1.76 3.43 -24.32
N GLN A 127 -1.42 2.15 -24.30
CA GLN A 127 -1.65 1.32 -25.49
C GLN A 127 -3.14 0.96 -25.53
N ILE A 128 -3.86 1.46 -26.54
CA ILE A 128 -5.11 0.86 -26.99
C ILE A 128 -4.71 -0.52 -27.54
N PRO A 129 -5.22 -1.64 -27.01
CA PRO A 129 -4.89 -2.93 -27.57
C PRO A 129 -5.31 -2.94 -29.05
N ARG A 130 -4.35 -2.94 -29.97
CA ARG A 130 -4.61 -3.41 -31.34
C ARG A 130 -5.22 -4.80 -31.18
N ARG A 131 -6.30 -5.12 -31.88
CA ARG A 131 -7.00 -6.42 -31.78
C ARG A 131 -5.97 -7.55 -31.80
N VAL A 132 -5.60 -8.06 -30.63
CA VAL A 132 -4.85 -9.29 -30.45
C VAL A 132 -5.84 -10.26 -29.84
N GLU A 133 -5.92 -11.44 -30.45
CA GLU A 133 -6.76 -12.54 -30.01
C GLU A 133 -6.54 -12.76 -28.51
N ARG A 134 -7.63 -12.64 -27.75
CA ARG A 134 -7.64 -12.43 -26.28
C ARG A 134 -7.43 -13.72 -25.49
N SER A 135 -6.43 -14.52 -25.86
CA SER A 135 -6.09 -15.73 -25.12
C SER A 135 -4.74 -15.54 -24.43
N GLY A 136 -4.75 -14.96 -23.23
CA GLY A 136 -3.54 -14.82 -22.41
C GLY A 136 -3.78 -14.05 -21.11
N PHE A 137 -2.90 -14.27 -20.14
CA PHE A 137 -2.86 -13.52 -18.88
C PHE A 137 -2.55 -12.04 -19.14
N LEU A 138 -3.32 -11.13 -18.52
CA LEU A 138 -3.08 -9.69 -18.62
C LEU A 138 -2.91 -9.11 -17.24
N VAL A 139 -1.72 -8.58 -16.94
CA VAL A 139 -1.39 -8.04 -15.62
C VAL A 139 -2.27 -6.83 -15.30
N LYS A 140 -3.11 -6.94 -14.27
CA LYS A 140 -3.95 -5.87 -13.72
C LYS A 140 -3.38 -5.33 -12.41
N THR A 141 -2.75 -6.20 -11.64
CA THR A 141 -2.10 -5.89 -10.37
C THR A 141 -0.67 -6.39 -10.39
N LEU A 142 0.29 -5.51 -10.13
CA LEU A 142 1.70 -5.83 -10.07
C LEU A 142 2.25 -5.55 -8.67
N CYS A 143 2.77 -6.58 -8.02
CA CYS A 143 3.46 -6.49 -6.74
C CYS A 143 4.94 -6.74 -6.96
N LEU A 144 5.77 -5.80 -6.52
CA LEU A 144 7.21 -5.77 -6.73
C LEU A 144 7.90 -5.69 -5.36
N ASP A 145 8.57 -6.78 -4.98
CA ASP A 145 9.28 -6.90 -3.72
C ASP A 145 10.79 -6.87 -3.95
N SER A 146 11.50 -6.05 -3.16
CA SER A 146 12.97 -6.02 -3.08
C SER A 146 13.70 -5.70 -4.40
N VAL A 147 13.07 -4.92 -5.29
CA VAL A 147 13.74 -4.41 -6.51
C VAL A 147 14.97 -3.59 -6.12
N ASP A 148 16.06 -3.76 -6.87
CA ASP A 148 17.36 -3.15 -6.57
C ASP A 148 17.93 -2.34 -7.75
N SER A 149 19.12 -1.78 -7.55
CA SER A 149 19.81 -0.96 -8.55
C SER A 149 20.15 -1.71 -9.84
N LEU A 150 20.17 -3.04 -9.84
CA LEU A 150 20.52 -3.85 -11.00
C LEU A 150 19.29 -4.27 -11.81
N THR A 151 18.13 -4.36 -11.15
CA THR A 151 16.92 -4.95 -11.72
C THR A 151 15.83 -3.93 -12.07
N HIS A 152 15.88 -2.73 -11.51
CA HIS A 152 14.83 -1.72 -11.70
C HIS A 152 14.55 -1.35 -13.17
N GLU A 153 15.57 -1.29 -14.04
CA GLU A 153 15.39 -1.00 -15.48
C GLU A 153 14.67 -2.12 -16.22
N VAL A 154 14.97 -3.39 -15.87
CA VAL A 154 14.26 -4.56 -16.40
C VAL A 154 12.78 -4.49 -16.03
N VAL A 155 12.49 -4.15 -14.78
CA VAL A 155 11.10 -4.03 -14.33
C VAL A 155 10.40 -2.88 -15.04
N SER A 156 11.07 -1.74 -15.23
CA SER A 156 10.50 -0.62 -15.97
C SER A 156 10.15 -0.98 -17.41
N SER A 157 11.00 -1.74 -18.12
CA SER A 157 10.69 -2.17 -19.49
C SER A 157 9.49 -3.11 -19.53
N MET A 158 9.39 -4.05 -18.59
CA MET A 158 8.25 -4.97 -18.50
C MET A 158 6.92 -4.27 -18.19
N VAL A 159 6.94 -3.24 -17.33
CA VAL A 159 5.72 -2.51 -16.98
C VAL A 159 5.11 -1.80 -18.20
N LEU A 160 5.92 -1.45 -19.21
CA LEU A 160 5.44 -0.86 -20.46
C LEU A 160 4.49 -1.79 -21.24
N ASP A 161 4.65 -3.10 -21.07
CA ASP A 161 3.86 -4.14 -21.74
C ASP A 161 2.58 -4.50 -20.94
N CYS A 162 2.49 -4.07 -19.68
CA CYS A 162 1.35 -4.29 -18.80
C CYS A 162 0.19 -3.32 -19.14
N SER A 163 -0.48 -3.56 -20.27
CA SER A 163 -1.49 -2.65 -20.81
C SER A 163 -2.76 -2.46 -19.97
N LEU A 164 -3.03 -3.32 -18.98
CA LEU A 164 -4.20 -3.22 -18.09
C LEU A 164 -3.84 -2.91 -16.62
N LEU A 165 -2.60 -2.45 -16.37
CA LEU A 165 -2.12 -2.24 -15.01
C LEU A 165 -2.89 -1.11 -14.31
N GLU A 166 -3.69 -1.48 -13.32
CA GLU A 166 -4.48 -0.55 -12.48
C GLU A 166 -3.92 -0.45 -11.06
N ASN A 167 -3.18 -1.46 -10.59
CA ASN A 167 -2.69 -1.56 -9.22
C ASN A 167 -1.18 -1.83 -9.20
N LEU A 168 -0.42 -0.96 -8.56
CA LEU A 168 1.03 -1.11 -8.39
C LEU A 168 1.39 -1.10 -6.90
N LYS A 169 2.08 -2.15 -6.45
CA LYS A 169 2.62 -2.26 -5.10
C LYS A 169 4.14 -2.45 -5.18
N ILE A 170 4.88 -1.59 -4.49
CA ILE A 170 6.34 -1.61 -4.39
C ILE A 170 6.69 -1.79 -2.91
N CYS A 171 7.48 -2.79 -2.58
CA CYS A 171 7.77 -3.17 -1.19
C CYS A 171 9.23 -3.52 -0.99
N GLY A 172 9.83 -3.08 0.13
CA GLY A 172 11.15 -3.57 0.54
C GLY A 172 12.32 -3.15 -0.36
N CYS A 173 12.16 -2.16 -1.22
CA CYS A 173 13.21 -1.67 -2.11
C CYS A 173 14.20 -0.78 -1.32
N LYS A 174 15.15 -1.37 -0.59
CA LYS A 174 15.94 -0.62 0.41
C LYS A 174 17.04 0.30 -0.15
N GLY A 175 17.38 0.18 -1.44
CA GLY A 175 18.20 1.13 -2.20
C GLY A 175 17.43 2.29 -2.85
N LEU A 176 16.09 2.25 -2.89
CA LEU A 176 15.27 3.20 -3.64
C LEU A 176 15.28 4.59 -2.97
N THR A 177 15.74 5.61 -3.69
CA THR A 177 15.84 6.99 -3.17
C THR A 177 14.86 7.95 -3.82
N SER A 178 14.51 7.72 -5.08
CA SER A 178 13.55 8.52 -5.84
C SER A 178 12.70 7.60 -6.69
N LEU A 179 11.38 7.82 -6.71
CA LEU A 179 10.43 7.11 -7.54
C LEU A 179 9.61 8.10 -8.36
N THR A 180 9.60 7.92 -9.67
CA THR A 180 8.70 8.62 -10.60
C THR A 180 7.69 7.64 -11.16
N ILE A 181 6.40 7.94 -10.97
CA ILE A 181 5.28 7.21 -11.55
C ILE A 181 4.63 8.08 -12.62
N ASP A 182 4.65 7.61 -13.86
CA ASP A 182 3.97 8.22 -14.99
C ASP A 182 2.90 7.28 -15.54
N SER A 183 1.63 7.63 -15.33
CA SER A 183 0.48 6.86 -15.76
C SER A 183 -0.67 7.82 -16.12
N PRO A 184 -0.73 8.30 -17.37
CA PRO A 184 -1.74 9.27 -17.77
C PRO A 184 -3.19 8.80 -17.60
N THR A 185 -3.51 7.51 -17.78
CA THR A 185 -4.92 7.07 -17.74
C THR A 185 -5.26 5.79 -16.98
N LYS A 186 -4.29 5.02 -16.48
CA LYS A 186 -4.56 3.62 -16.04
C LYS A 186 -4.47 3.38 -14.55
N LEU A 187 -3.42 3.87 -13.89
CA LEU A 187 -3.13 3.53 -12.51
C LEU A 187 -4.16 4.14 -11.54
N VAL A 188 -4.86 3.27 -10.83
CA VAL A 188 -5.90 3.61 -9.85
C VAL A 188 -5.37 3.48 -8.42
N HIS A 189 -4.51 2.50 -8.15
CA HIS A 189 -4.00 2.21 -6.81
C HIS A 189 -2.47 2.12 -6.80
N LEU A 190 -1.84 2.86 -5.89
CA LEU A 190 -0.39 2.84 -5.65
C LEU A 190 -0.10 2.55 -4.19
N SER A 191 0.75 1.56 -3.93
CA SER A 191 1.28 1.24 -2.60
C SER A 191 2.80 1.24 -2.61
N ILE A 192 3.43 1.95 -1.67
CA ILE A 192 4.88 2.00 -1.49
C ILE A 192 5.17 1.73 -0.02
N LEU A 193 5.75 0.57 0.27
CA LEU A 193 5.96 0.09 1.64
C LEU A 193 7.43 -0.22 1.88
N ASP A 194 7.90 0.06 3.10
CA ASP A 194 9.19 -0.39 3.61
C ASP A 194 10.39 -0.07 2.70
N CYS A 195 10.40 1.13 2.14
CA CYS A 195 11.49 1.68 1.31
C CYS A 195 12.30 2.71 2.11
N PRO A 196 13.24 2.29 2.99
CA PRO A 196 13.84 3.15 4.03
C PRO A 196 14.68 4.32 3.53
N LYS A 197 15.21 4.24 2.31
CA LYS A 197 16.02 5.30 1.68
C LYS A 197 15.19 6.26 0.83
N MET A 198 13.88 6.06 0.71
CA MET A 198 13.01 6.90 -0.11
C MET A 198 13.08 8.36 0.34
N ARG A 199 13.25 9.24 -0.64
CA ARG A 199 13.28 10.69 -0.46
C ARG A 199 12.27 11.35 -1.38
N TYR A 200 12.31 11.06 -2.67
CA TYR A 200 11.47 11.77 -3.64
C TYR A 200 10.41 10.86 -4.23
N LEU A 201 9.17 11.34 -4.26
CA LEU A 201 8.05 10.68 -4.92
C LEU A 201 7.43 11.66 -5.91
N ASP A 202 7.56 11.37 -7.19
CA ASP A 202 7.00 12.17 -8.27
C ASP A 202 5.85 11.41 -8.94
N ILE A 203 4.64 11.97 -8.95
CA ILE A 203 3.43 11.30 -9.44
C ILE A 203 2.77 12.14 -10.54
N ARG A 204 2.64 11.53 -11.72
CA ARG A 204 1.75 11.94 -12.81
C ARG A 204 0.74 10.82 -13.04
N SER A 205 -0.36 10.85 -12.29
CA SER A 205 -1.45 9.88 -12.46
C SER A 205 -2.80 10.48 -12.05
N PRO A 206 -3.54 11.11 -12.99
CA PRO A 206 -4.78 11.81 -12.66
C PRO A 206 -5.93 10.87 -12.27
N LYS A 207 -5.81 9.57 -12.58
CA LYS A 207 -6.79 8.53 -12.25
C LYS A 207 -6.55 7.88 -10.88
N LEU A 208 -5.45 8.20 -10.21
CA LEU A 208 -5.11 7.62 -8.92
C LEU A 208 -6.20 7.93 -7.88
N LYS A 209 -6.77 6.87 -7.28
CA LYS A 209 -7.79 6.93 -6.22
C LYS A 209 -7.28 6.47 -4.88
N THR A 210 -6.27 5.61 -4.86
CA THR A 210 -5.67 5.14 -3.61
C THR A 210 -4.17 5.33 -3.61
N LEU A 211 -3.68 5.95 -2.55
CA LEU A 211 -2.26 6.03 -2.24
C LEU A 211 -2.03 5.47 -0.85
N HIS A 212 -1.21 4.43 -0.76
CA HIS A 212 -0.71 3.89 0.50
C HIS A 212 0.80 4.05 0.56
N TYR A 213 1.27 4.80 1.55
CA TYR A 213 2.67 5.04 1.80
C TYR A 213 3.03 4.64 3.25
N GLN A 214 4.11 3.87 3.41
CA GLN A 214 4.66 3.49 4.71
C GLN A 214 6.18 3.75 4.75
N GLY A 215 6.64 4.49 5.77
CA GLY A 215 8.06 4.83 5.97
C GLY A 215 8.27 6.29 6.40
N PHE A 216 9.45 6.84 6.15
CA PHE A 216 9.72 8.28 6.30
C PHE A 216 8.96 9.06 5.24
N LEU A 217 8.25 10.14 5.60
CA LEU A 217 7.48 10.90 4.60
C LEU A 217 8.44 11.54 3.56
N PRO A 218 8.29 11.21 2.26
CA PRO A 218 9.13 11.74 1.18
C PRO A 218 8.65 13.14 0.76
N SER A 219 9.48 13.86 0.00
CA SER A 219 9.01 15.00 -0.79
C SER A 219 8.10 14.47 -1.89
N ILE A 220 6.85 14.94 -1.92
CA ILE A 220 5.86 14.50 -2.90
C ILE A 220 5.63 15.62 -3.91
N LYS A 221 5.93 15.33 -5.18
CA LYS A 221 5.61 16.18 -6.31
C LYS A 221 4.43 15.60 -7.07
N ILE A 222 3.46 16.45 -7.38
CA ILE A 222 2.26 16.12 -8.13
C ILE A 222 2.20 17.01 -9.37
N HIS A 223 2.08 16.43 -10.57
CA HIS A 223 2.05 17.22 -11.83
C HIS A 223 0.65 17.67 -12.24
N GLU A 224 -0.38 16.93 -11.84
CA GLU A 224 -1.77 17.20 -12.25
C GLU A 224 -2.69 17.12 -11.04
N HIS A 225 -3.72 17.97 -10.98
CA HIS A 225 -4.67 17.91 -9.89
C HIS A 225 -5.56 16.66 -10.00
N PHE A 226 -5.54 15.84 -8.96
CA PHE A 226 -6.49 14.77 -8.74
C PHE A 226 -6.87 14.69 -7.26
N ASN A 227 -7.92 13.94 -6.95
CA ASN A 227 -8.35 13.71 -5.58
C ASN A 227 -8.30 12.21 -5.30
N LEU A 228 -7.58 11.87 -4.24
CA LEU A 228 -7.61 10.52 -3.68
C LEU A 228 -8.99 10.28 -3.06
N THR A 229 -9.48 9.05 -3.18
CA THR A 229 -10.62 8.55 -2.42
C THR A 229 -10.14 7.97 -1.08
N ASN A 230 -9.01 7.27 -1.11
CA ASN A 230 -8.40 6.66 0.07
C ASN A 230 -6.92 7.05 0.12
N ALA A 231 -6.49 7.62 1.24
CA ALA A 231 -5.11 8.02 1.46
C ALA A 231 -4.61 7.41 2.77
N ILE A 232 -3.54 6.62 2.71
CA ILE A 232 -2.93 5.99 3.89
C ILE A 232 -1.48 6.44 3.97
N PHE A 233 -1.17 7.28 4.97
CA PHE A 233 0.17 7.72 5.29
C PHE A 233 0.59 7.14 6.63
N ASN A 234 1.14 5.93 6.60
CA ASN A 234 1.75 5.29 7.76
C ASN A 234 3.18 5.77 7.94
N VAL A 235 3.31 7.04 8.32
CA VAL A 235 4.59 7.77 8.39
C VAL A 235 5.07 7.96 9.83
N ARG A 236 5.02 6.88 10.62
CA ARG A 236 5.39 6.90 12.04
C ARG A 236 6.83 7.37 12.30
N GLN A 237 7.69 7.24 11.30
CA GLN A 237 9.11 7.61 11.38
C GLN A 237 9.35 9.13 11.27
N GLY A 238 8.33 9.92 10.97
CA GLY A 238 8.44 11.38 10.86
C GLY A 238 8.84 11.87 9.46
N PRO A 239 9.05 13.19 9.32
CA PRO A 239 9.58 13.78 8.10
C PRO A 239 11.08 13.53 7.99
N ARG A 240 11.59 13.32 6.79
CA ARG A 240 13.04 13.15 6.56
C ARG A 240 13.80 14.49 6.45
N TYR A 241 13.08 15.55 6.13
CA TYR A 241 13.56 16.93 5.90
C TYR A 241 12.35 17.88 5.81
N ALA A 242 12.57 19.18 5.61
CA ALA A 242 11.49 20.15 5.43
C ALA A 242 10.65 19.84 4.18
N LEU A 243 9.32 19.79 4.34
CA LEU A 243 8.39 19.37 3.28
C LEU A 243 7.49 20.53 2.86
N ASP A 244 7.32 20.68 1.54
CA ASP A 244 6.19 21.44 0.99
C ASP A 244 4.97 20.51 0.94
N ILE A 245 3.98 20.79 1.78
CA ILE A 245 2.75 20.00 1.83
C ILE A 245 1.66 20.52 0.90
N GLY A 246 1.85 21.68 0.23
CA GLY A 246 0.85 22.24 -0.68
C GLY A 246 0.29 21.20 -1.67
N PRO A 247 1.15 20.48 -2.42
CA PRO A 247 0.72 19.44 -3.35
C PRO A 247 -0.02 18.27 -2.68
N LEU A 248 0.44 17.85 -1.50
CA LEU A 248 -0.14 16.73 -0.76
C LEU A 248 -1.52 17.07 -0.19
N LEU A 249 -1.69 18.27 0.36
CA LEU A 249 -2.96 18.75 0.89
C LEU A 249 -4.03 18.80 -0.21
N LEU A 250 -3.65 19.22 -1.42
CA LEU A 250 -4.55 19.29 -2.57
C LEU A 250 -5.13 17.92 -2.96
N ILE A 251 -4.34 16.84 -2.87
CA ILE A 251 -4.80 15.51 -3.27
C ILE A 251 -5.59 14.78 -2.18
N ILE A 252 -5.38 15.10 -0.89
CA ILE A 252 -6.08 14.45 0.24
C ILE A 252 -7.33 15.19 0.72
N LYS A 253 -7.50 16.49 0.38
CA LYS A 253 -8.59 17.33 0.89
C LYS A 253 -9.99 16.72 0.69
N ASN A 254 -10.19 16.00 -0.40
CA ASN A 254 -11.47 15.41 -0.78
C ASN A 254 -11.53 13.88 -0.58
N SER A 255 -10.62 13.32 0.19
CA SER A 255 -10.61 11.89 0.52
C SER A 255 -11.85 11.48 1.33
N GLN A 256 -12.32 10.26 1.08
CA GLN A 256 -13.36 9.60 1.87
C GLN A 256 -12.80 8.87 3.08
N SER A 257 -11.56 8.37 2.96
CA SER A 257 -10.82 7.74 4.05
C SER A 257 -9.39 8.28 4.08
N LEU A 258 -8.92 8.63 5.27
CA LEU A 258 -7.59 9.18 5.50
C LEU A 258 -6.96 8.51 6.71
N ALA A 259 -5.75 7.98 6.54
CA ALA A 259 -4.90 7.56 7.65
C ALA A 259 -3.67 8.48 7.72
N LEU A 260 -3.42 9.06 8.88
CA LEU A 260 -2.27 9.94 9.11
C LEU A 260 -1.78 9.85 10.56
N CYS A 261 -0.53 10.27 10.77
CA CYS A 261 0.05 10.43 12.10
C CYS A 261 -0.26 11.83 12.63
N ARG A 262 -0.44 11.98 13.96
CA ARG A 262 -0.65 13.28 14.63
C ARG A 262 0.34 14.36 14.16
N TRP A 263 1.64 14.03 14.13
CA TRP A 263 2.68 14.98 13.74
C TRP A 263 2.48 15.54 12.32
N MET A 264 1.91 14.75 11.39
CA MET A 264 1.61 15.19 10.03
C MET A 264 0.45 16.20 9.99
N PHE A 265 -0.44 16.16 10.98
CA PHE A 265 -1.36 17.27 11.18
C PHE A 265 -0.64 18.49 11.76
N GLU A 266 0.11 18.31 12.85
CA GLU A 266 0.72 19.40 13.62
C GLU A 266 1.75 20.21 12.83
N GLU A 267 2.72 19.56 12.18
CA GLU A 267 3.86 20.24 11.54
C GLU A 267 3.60 20.64 10.09
N LEU A 268 2.49 20.16 9.54
CA LEU A 268 2.35 19.99 8.11
C LEU A 268 1.00 20.54 7.65
N ILE A 269 -0.11 19.89 7.99
CA ILE A 269 -1.44 20.39 7.58
C ILE A 269 -1.78 21.70 8.29
N LYS A 270 -1.54 21.77 9.61
CA LYS A 270 -1.92 22.89 10.47
C LYS A 270 -1.25 24.21 10.01
N PRO A 271 0.07 24.29 9.78
CA PRO A 271 0.70 25.52 9.30
C PRO A 271 0.22 25.95 7.92
N SER A 272 -0.06 25.00 7.02
CA SER A 272 -0.47 25.31 5.64
C SER A 272 -1.88 25.85 5.50
N ILE A 273 -2.75 25.62 6.49
CA ILE A 273 -4.09 26.20 6.49
C ILE A 273 -4.20 27.40 7.45
N SER A 274 -3.11 27.86 8.08
CA SER A 274 -3.01 29.04 8.98
C SER A 274 -3.79 30.28 8.53
N SER A 275 -3.74 30.61 7.24
CA SER A 275 -4.45 31.75 6.66
C SER A 275 -5.88 31.46 6.18
N SER A 276 -6.26 30.17 6.08
CA SER A 276 -7.53 29.70 5.49
C SER A 276 -8.34 28.76 6.39
N TRP A 277 -8.00 28.64 7.69
CA TRP A 277 -8.65 27.74 8.65
C TRP A 277 -10.17 27.86 8.69
N THR A 278 -10.69 29.07 8.48
CA THR A 278 -12.13 29.31 8.53
C THR A 278 -12.88 28.67 7.35
N SER A 279 -12.23 28.55 6.19
CA SER A 279 -12.80 28.02 4.96
C SER A 279 -12.34 26.60 4.60
N PHE A 280 -11.21 26.15 5.15
CA PHE A 280 -10.68 24.81 4.90
C PHE A 280 -11.46 23.74 5.67
N GLN A 281 -11.95 22.72 4.96
CA GLN A 281 -12.61 21.54 5.54
C GLN A 281 -12.39 20.30 4.68
N PHE A 282 -12.37 19.14 5.33
CA PHE A 282 -12.42 17.81 4.72
C PHE A 282 -13.88 17.36 4.55
N TYR A 283 -14.59 17.95 3.59
CA TYR A 283 -16.04 17.76 3.42
C TYR A 283 -16.48 16.32 3.14
N LYS A 284 -15.60 15.49 2.56
CA LYS A 284 -15.92 14.11 2.15
C LYS A 284 -15.36 13.05 3.09
N LEU A 285 -14.65 13.43 4.15
CA LEU A 285 -13.97 12.46 5.01
C LEU A 285 -14.99 11.77 5.93
N HIS A 286 -15.23 10.49 5.69
CA HIS A 286 -16.12 9.65 6.47
C HIS A 286 -15.38 8.73 7.44
N GLU A 287 -14.14 8.34 7.11
CA GLU A 287 -13.29 7.50 7.95
C GLU A 287 -11.92 8.14 8.19
N LEU A 288 -11.56 8.30 9.47
CA LEU A 288 -10.24 8.74 9.90
C LEU A 288 -9.54 7.59 10.62
N ARG A 289 -8.28 7.32 10.25
CA ARG A 289 -7.35 6.52 11.04
C ARG A 289 -6.25 7.43 11.57
N TRP A 290 -6.26 7.65 12.87
CA TRP A 290 -5.33 8.54 13.56
C TRP A 290 -4.25 7.72 14.25
N ILE A 291 -2.99 7.98 13.94
CA ILE A 291 -1.85 7.32 14.58
C ILE A 291 -1.18 8.30 15.54
N ASP A 292 -1.06 7.90 16.81
CA ASP A 292 -0.50 8.75 17.86
C ASP A 292 0.51 8.01 18.73
N ASN A 293 1.36 8.75 19.43
CA ASN A 293 2.33 8.23 20.39
C ASN A 293 1.87 8.33 21.85
N SER A 294 0.89 9.16 22.17
CA SER A 294 0.37 9.31 23.53
C SER A 294 -1.06 9.88 23.54
N MET A 295 -1.77 9.72 24.66
CA MET A 295 -3.09 10.31 24.90
C MET A 295 -3.01 11.45 25.92
N LYS A 296 -1.93 12.22 25.88
CA LYS A 296 -1.83 13.44 26.68
C LYS A 296 -2.79 14.51 26.16
N GLN A 297 -3.09 15.49 27.00
CA GLN A 297 -4.02 16.57 26.66
C GLN A 297 -3.62 17.30 25.38
N GLU A 298 -2.32 17.56 25.16
CA GLU A 298 -1.85 18.19 23.92
C GLU A 298 -2.18 17.36 22.67
N ASN A 299 -2.01 16.03 22.74
CA ASN A 299 -2.28 15.12 21.63
C ASN A 299 -3.79 15.03 21.34
N ILE A 300 -4.60 14.94 22.40
CA ILE A 300 -6.06 14.96 22.30
C ILE A 300 -6.52 16.28 21.66
N ASN A 301 -5.98 17.42 22.09
CA ASN A 301 -6.31 18.73 21.51
C ASN A 301 -5.98 18.80 20.02
N SER A 302 -4.87 18.20 19.57
CA SER A 302 -4.52 18.08 18.15
C SER A 302 -5.54 17.23 17.38
N LEU A 303 -5.95 16.08 17.91
CA LEU A 303 -7.01 15.27 17.31
C LEU A 303 -8.33 16.05 17.21
N ILE A 304 -8.77 16.67 18.30
CA ILE A 304 -10.01 17.48 18.35
C ILE A 304 -9.95 18.63 17.32
N SER A 305 -8.80 19.30 17.21
CA SER A 305 -8.57 20.36 16.22
C SER A 305 -8.70 19.85 14.78
N PHE A 306 -8.18 18.65 14.50
CA PHE A 306 -8.36 18.02 13.20
C PHE A 306 -9.83 17.65 12.94
N LEU A 307 -10.52 17.09 13.93
CA LEU A 307 -11.93 16.69 13.81
C LEU A 307 -12.86 17.87 13.53
N LYS A 308 -12.56 19.07 14.06
CA LYS A 308 -13.28 20.32 13.73
C LYS A 308 -13.21 20.69 12.23
N LEU A 309 -12.29 20.11 11.46
CA LEU A 309 -12.19 20.26 10.01
C LEU A 309 -13.04 19.25 9.24
N CYS A 310 -13.65 18.26 9.90
CA CYS A 310 -14.23 17.07 9.29
C CYS A 310 -15.74 16.96 9.54
N PRO A 311 -16.59 17.76 8.87
CA PRO A 311 -18.03 17.82 9.16
C PRO A 311 -18.80 16.52 8.87
N SER A 312 -18.26 15.66 8.00
CA SER A 312 -18.91 14.43 7.53
C SER A 312 -18.35 13.16 8.17
N ILE A 313 -17.53 13.29 9.21
CA ILE A 313 -16.85 12.15 9.84
C ILE A 313 -17.85 11.19 10.48
N GLU A 314 -17.68 9.90 10.21
CA GLU A 314 -18.55 8.84 10.73
C GLU A 314 -17.81 7.83 11.59
N ARG A 315 -16.54 7.54 11.24
CA ARG A 315 -15.73 6.51 11.89
C ARG A 315 -14.34 7.03 12.20
N ILE A 316 -13.92 6.85 13.44
CA ILE A 316 -12.58 7.19 13.90
C ILE A 316 -11.93 5.94 14.45
N PHE A 317 -10.76 5.60 13.92
CA PHE A 317 -9.89 4.56 14.44
C PHE A 317 -8.62 5.22 14.96
N ILE A 318 -8.27 5.01 16.20
CA ILE A 318 -7.06 5.57 16.81
C ILE A 318 -6.12 4.43 17.13
N THR A 319 -4.90 4.51 16.61
CA THR A 319 -3.84 3.52 16.86
C THR A 319 -2.73 4.16 17.69
N MET A 320 -2.44 3.57 18.83
CA MET A 320 -1.37 3.99 19.73
C MET A 320 -0.07 3.25 19.45
N ASP A 321 0.97 3.99 19.09
CA ASP A 321 2.31 3.46 18.87
C ASP A 321 3.36 4.42 19.45
N LEU A 322 3.99 4.00 20.56
CA LEU A 322 5.00 4.76 21.30
C LEU A 322 6.24 5.11 20.46
N ASN A 323 6.48 4.41 19.35
CA ASN A 323 7.60 4.68 18.46
C ASN A 323 7.26 5.74 17.39
N THR A 324 6.03 6.25 17.38
CA THR A 324 5.61 7.31 16.47
C THR A 324 6.33 8.61 16.81
N TYR A 325 6.87 9.26 15.77
CA TYR A 325 7.52 10.55 15.83
C TYR A 325 6.69 11.58 16.60
N SER A 326 7.33 12.27 17.54
CA SER A 326 6.70 13.34 18.31
C SER A 326 7.11 14.69 17.75
N SER A 327 6.13 15.54 17.45
CA SER A 327 6.40 16.91 17.05
C SER A 327 7.06 17.71 18.18
N LYS A 328 7.82 18.74 17.79
CA LYS A 328 8.48 19.69 18.70
C LYS A 328 7.71 21.00 18.89
N GLU A 329 6.61 21.22 18.18
CA GLU A 329 5.90 22.50 18.22
C GLU A 329 4.91 22.60 19.39
N ASP A 330 5.09 23.62 20.23
CA ASP A 330 4.15 23.98 21.29
C ASP A 330 2.85 24.56 20.69
N ILE A 331 1.72 24.07 21.20
CA ILE A 331 0.40 24.33 20.64
C ILE A 331 -0.16 25.66 21.15
N ILE A 332 -0.41 26.61 20.24
CA ILE A 332 -1.43 27.65 20.43
C ILE A 332 -2.77 27.11 19.93
N ASP A 333 -3.77 27.16 20.79
CA ASP A 333 -5.13 26.72 20.52
C ASP A 333 -5.84 27.78 19.64
N LEU A 334 -5.93 27.52 18.34
CA LEU A 334 -6.41 28.49 17.35
C LEU A 334 -7.95 28.48 17.21
N PHE A 335 -8.65 27.53 17.84
CA PHE A 335 -10.08 27.34 17.66
C PHE A 335 -10.93 27.95 18.78
N LYS A 336 -11.34 29.20 18.60
CA LYS A 336 -12.37 29.84 19.45
C LYS A 336 -13.81 29.42 19.12
N HIS A 337 -14.03 28.68 18.03
CA HIS A 337 -15.38 28.28 17.59
C HIS A 337 -15.61 26.79 17.83
N ALA A 338 -16.64 26.47 18.63
CA ALA A 338 -17.12 25.11 18.80
C ALA A 338 -17.78 24.62 17.50
N ARG A 339 -17.31 23.49 16.96
CA ARG A 339 -17.98 22.76 15.87
C ARG A 339 -18.38 21.40 16.39
N THR A 340 -19.64 21.03 16.17
CA THR A 340 -20.19 19.75 16.59
C THR A 340 -20.11 18.73 15.46
N LEU A 341 -19.64 17.53 15.78
CA LEU A 341 -19.64 16.34 14.95
C LEU A 341 -21.04 15.73 14.99
N LYS A 342 -21.74 15.81 13.86
CA LYS A 342 -23.15 15.43 13.73
C LYS A 342 -23.38 14.04 13.15
N ASN A 343 -22.33 13.32 12.77
CA ASN A 343 -22.46 12.05 12.04
C ASN A 343 -21.57 10.94 12.62
N LEU A 344 -20.91 11.20 13.75
CA LEU A 344 -19.96 10.25 14.32
C LEU A 344 -20.71 9.05 14.90
N LYS A 345 -20.43 7.86 14.37
CA LYS A 345 -21.11 6.59 14.72
C LYS A 345 -20.18 5.62 15.44
N LEU A 346 -18.89 5.65 15.11
CA LEU A 346 -17.91 4.68 15.62
C LEU A 346 -16.63 5.39 16.06
N LEU A 347 -16.20 5.06 17.27
CA LEU A 347 -14.87 5.34 17.78
C LEU A 347 -14.22 4.01 18.17
N LYS A 348 -13.05 3.71 17.63
CA LYS A 348 -12.24 2.57 18.03
C LYS A 348 -10.86 3.06 18.47
N LEU A 349 -10.44 2.67 19.67
CA LEU A 349 -9.07 2.88 20.14
C LEU A 349 -8.34 1.54 20.17
N GLU A 350 -7.15 1.47 19.59
CA GLU A 350 -6.30 0.30 19.54
C GLU A 350 -4.93 0.61 20.14
N GLY A 351 -4.38 -0.31 20.93
CA GLY A 351 -3.00 -0.25 21.43
C GLY A 351 -2.79 0.49 22.75
N SER A 352 -3.79 1.21 23.30
CA SER A 352 -3.71 1.68 24.70
C SER A 352 -4.21 0.62 25.66
N LYS A 353 -3.44 0.36 26.72
CA LYS A 353 -3.83 -0.51 27.84
C LYS A 353 -4.33 0.27 29.05
N ARG A 354 -4.28 1.61 29.03
CA ARG A 354 -4.58 2.46 30.19
C ARG A 354 -6.03 2.93 30.15
N GLU A 355 -6.75 2.74 31.24
CA GLU A 355 -8.14 3.18 31.36
C GLU A 355 -8.26 4.71 31.39
N ASP A 356 -7.28 5.40 31.98
CA ASP A 356 -7.23 6.87 32.03
C ASP A 356 -7.23 7.50 30.64
N ASP A 357 -6.45 6.92 29.71
CA ASP A 357 -6.33 7.40 28.33
C ASP A 357 -7.70 7.34 27.62
N LYS A 358 -8.48 6.28 27.89
CA LYS A 358 -9.84 6.11 27.34
C LYS A 358 -10.78 7.17 27.89
N ASN A 359 -10.75 7.38 29.20
CA ASN A 359 -11.63 8.34 29.88
C ASN A 359 -11.37 9.77 29.43
N GLN A 360 -10.10 10.17 29.31
CA GLN A 360 -9.74 11.51 28.83
C GLN A 360 -10.22 11.75 27.40
N LEU A 361 -10.04 10.77 26.51
CA LEU A 361 -10.51 10.85 25.13
C LEU A 361 -12.04 10.96 25.07
N ILE A 362 -12.77 10.18 25.86
CA ILE A 362 -14.23 10.24 25.93
C ILE A 362 -14.68 11.64 26.36
N VAL A 363 -14.13 12.17 27.45
CA VAL A 363 -14.49 13.49 27.98
C VAL A 363 -14.24 14.58 26.93
N ALA A 364 -13.08 14.57 26.27
CA ALA A 364 -12.78 15.56 25.24
C ALA A 364 -13.69 15.44 24.00
N LEU A 365 -14.10 14.22 23.62
CA LEU A 365 -15.01 14.02 22.50
C LEU A 365 -16.45 14.44 22.82
N GLN A 366 -16.89 14.31 24.07
CA GLN A 366 -18.22 14.77 24.50
C GLN A 366 -18.41 16.28 24.27
N GLU A 367 -17.34 17.07 24.30
CA GLU A 367 -17.40 18.52 24.01
C GLU A 367 -17.71 18.84 22.54
N ILE A 368 -17.43 17.91 21.62
CA ILE A 368 -17.61 18.12 20.19
C ILE A 368 -18.61 17.17 19.54
N VAL A 369 -19.14 16.16 20.22
CA VAL A 369 -20.10 15.21 19.65
C VAL A 369 -21.53 15.64 19.98
N ASN A 370 -22.46 15.44 19.03
CA ASN A 370 -23.87 15.68 19.29
C ASN A 370 -24.44 14.62 20.27
N ILE A 371 -25.00 15.07 21.40
CA ILE A 371 -25.48 14.22 22.52
C ILE A 371 -26.61 13.28 22.09
N ASP A 372 -27.37 13.65 21.06
CA ASP A 372 -28.55 12.91 20.60
C ASP A 372 -28.24 11.70 19.69
N GLN A 373 -26.97 11.34 19.49
CA GLN A 373 -26.58 10.24 18.60
C GLN A 373 -25.91 9.07 19.33
N PRO A 374 -26.31 7.81 19.03
CA PRO A 374 -25.64 6.65 19.59
C PRO A 374 -24.23 6.52 19.00
N LEU A 375 -23.22 6.70 19.86
CA LEU A 375 -21.81 6.50 19.53
C LEU A 375 -21.36 5.12 20.02
N LEU A 376 -20.96 4.24 19.10
CA LEU A 376 -20.34 2.96 19.45
C LEU A 376 -18.85 3.20 19.76
N ILE A 377 -18.43 2.85 20.97
CA ILE A 377 -17.04 2.95 21.41
C ILE A 377 -16.47 1.54 21.59
N LEU A 378 -15.39 1.25 20.89
CA LEU A 378 -14.65 -0.02 20.96
C LEU A 378 -13.23 0.26 21.47
N PHE A 379 -12.73 -0.62 22.33
CA PHE A 379 -11.40 -0.56 22.93
C PHE A 379 -10.59 -1.82 22.63
#